data_AF-A0A382KDU2-F1
#
_entry.id   AF-A0A382KDU2-F1
#
_cell.length_a   1.000
_cell.length_b   1.000
_cell.length_c   1.000
_cell.angle_alpha   90.00
_cell.angle_beta   90.00
_cell.angle_gamma   90.00
#
_symmetry.space_group_name_H-M   'P 1'
#
loop_
_entity.id
_entity.type
_entity.pdbx_description
1 polymer ?
#
loop_
_entity_poly.entity_id
_entity_poly.type
_entity_poly.pdbx_seq_one_letter_code
_entity_poly.pdbx_strand_id
1 'polypeptide(L)'
;VALADDGNAASYNAAGLGFIEQSQFSVTRMQRFRGLVNHNQVSAIVPAGSAGTIGTSIGILGEKNGIYKEQLITVSYSKSLSQKFALGSNLRSFTTNFDQEHESIQENPYFQEKQSASAISMDIGVMAKSITGLSVGLSVENLLPAD
;
A
#
# COMPACT_ATOMS: atom_id res chain seq x y z
N VAL A 1 -8.59 -7.32 5.34
CA VAL A 1 -8.99 -6.51 6.51
C VAL A 1 -8.65 -7.15 7.87
N ALA A 2 -8.67 -8.49 8.04
CA ALA A 2 -8.31 -9.16 9.31
C ALA A 2 -7.50 -10.48 9.14
N LEU A 3 -6.72 -10.58 8.07
CA LEU A 3 -6.04 -11.83 7.67
C LEU A 3 -4.54 -11.87 8.01
N ALA A 4 -3.92 -10.72 8.30
CA ALA A 4 -2.48 -10.60 8.39
C ALA A 4 -2.07 -9.99 9.75
N ASP A 5 -1.42 -10.81 10.56
CA ASP A 5 -0.48 -10.38 11.62
C ASP A 5 0.95 -10.35 11.04
N ASP A 6 1.08 -10.00 9.76
CA ASP A 6 2.32 -10.04 8.99
C ASP A 6 2.58 -8.73 8.26
N GLY A 7 3.71 -8.67 7.56
CA GLY A 7 4.21 -7.43 7.00
C GLY A 7 3.38 -6.84 5.88
N ASN A 8 2.39 -7.59 5.39
CA ASN A 8 1.45 -7.13 4.38
C ASN A 8 0.18 -6.53 4.99
N ALA A 9 0.03 -6.56 6.33
CA ALA A 9 -1.13 -5.98 7.02
C ALA A 9 -1.34 -4.51 6.64
N ALA A 10 -0.25 -3.73 6.50
CA ALA A 10 -0.27 -2.35 6.04
C ALA A 10 -1.04 -2.14 4.71
N SER A 11 -0.96 -3.10 3.78
CA SER A 11 -1.59 -3.01 2.47
C SER A 11 -3.11 -3.14 2.51
N TYR A 12 -3.67 -3.74 3.56
CA TYR A 12 -5.11 -4.03 3.68
C TYR A 12 -5.79 -3.34 4.87
N ASN A 13 -5.10 -3.25 6.01
CA ASN A 13 -5.57 -2.58 7.22
C ASN A 13 -4.37 -2.29 8.13
N ALA A 14 -3.96 -1.02 8.17
CA ALA A 14 -2.85 -0.56 9.00
C ALA A 14 -3.01 -0.95 10.48
N ALA A 15 -4.23 -1.10 11.01
CA ALA A 15 -4.45 -1.51 12.40
C ALA A 15 -3.85 -2.89 12.74
N GLY A 16 -3.67 -3.78 11.75
CA GLY A 16 -3.01 -5.07 11.98
C GLY A 16 -1.55 -4.94 12.40
N LEU A 17 -0.87 -3.85 12.01
CA LEU A 17 0.52 -3.58 12.41
C LEU A 17 0.67 -3.41 13.93
N GLY A 18 -0.39 -3.02 14.63
CA GLY A 18 -0.40 -2.84 16.08
C GLY A 18 -0.15 -4.13 16.86
N PHE A 19 -0.26 -5.29 16.20
CA PHE A 19 0.00 -6.61 16.80
C PHE A 19 1.31 -7.25 16.34
N ILE A 20 2.12 -6.55 15.53
CA ILE A 20 3.44 -7.03 15.10
C ILE A 20 4.47 -6.69 16.17
N GLU A 21 5.16 -7.72 16.67
CA GLU A 21 6.13 -7.58 17.77
C GLU A 21 7.58 -7.45 17.31
N GLN A 22 7.88 -7.81 16.05
CA GLN A 22 9.23 -7.83 15.51
C GLN A 22 9.34 -7.05 14.22
N SER A 23 10.52 -6.49 13.94
CA SER A 23 10.79 -5.86 12.66
C SER A 23 10.68 -6.88 11.53
N GLN A 24 10.06 -6.46 10.43
CA GLN A 24 9.85 -7.30 9.26
C GLN A 24 10.30 -6.57 8.01
N PHE A 25 10.87 -7.33 7.08
CA PHE A 25 11.23 -6.87 5.75
C PHE A 25 10.68 -7.87 4.75
N SER A 26 10.04 -7.38 3.69
CA SER A 26 9.44 -8.24 2.67
C SER A 26 9.69 -7.69 1.27
N VAL A 27 9.88 -8.62 0.35
CA VAL A 27 10.03 -8.36 -1.08
C VAL A 27 9.08 -9.29 -1.81
N THR A 28 8.26 -8.71 -2.68
CA THR A 28 7.28 -9.43 -3.47
C THR A 28 7.54 -9.16 -4.94
N ARG A 29 7.58 -10.21 -5.76
CA ARG A 29 7.55 -10.14 -7.21
C ARG A 29 6.38 -10.97 -7.71
N MET A 30 5.52 -10.35 -8.51
CA MET A 30 4.33 -10.98 -9.06
C MET A 30 4.27 -10.73 -10.56
N GLN A 31 4.06 -11.81 -11.31
CA GLN A 31 3.80 -11.73 -12.75
C GLN A 31 2.32 -12.03 -13.00
N ARG A 32 1.69 -11.22 -13.85
CA ARG A 32 0.31 -11.40 -14.30
C ARG A 32 0.30 -11.56 -15.81
N PHE A 33 -0.69 -12.29 -16.31
CA PHE A 33 -0.89 -12.51 -17.76
C PHE A 33 0.39 -12.97 -18.49
N ARG A 34 1.06 -13.99 -17.93
CA ARG A 34 2.34 -14.53 -18.46
C ARG A 34 3.44 -13.47 -18.59
N GLY A 35 3.47 -12.49 -17.69
CA GLY A 35 4.50 -11.46 -17.61
C GLY A 35 4.22 -10.21 -18.44
N LEU A 36 3.01 -10.08 -19.02
CA LEU A 36 2.58 -8.83 -19.65
C LEU A 36 2.43 -7.70 -18.64
N VAL A 37 2.13 -8.02 -17.38
CA VAL A 37 2.10 -7.05 -16.28
C VAL A 37 2.90 -7.63 -15.11
N ASN A 38 3.78 -6.82 -14.53
CA ASN A 38 4.57 -7.18 -13.37
C ASN A 38 4.27 -6.22 -12.23
N HIS A 39 4.17 -6.76 -11.02
CA HIS A 39 4.09 -5.97 -9.80
C HIS A 39 5.23 -6.37 -8.87
N ASN A 40 6.05 -5.41 -8.47
CA ASN A 40 7.14 -5.60 -7.53
C ASN A 40 6.93 -4.68 -6.34
N GLN A 41 7.12 -5.20 -5.13
CA GLN A 41 6.95 -4.44 -3.91
C GLN A 41 8.09 -4.75 -2.94
N VAL A 42 8.53 -3.71 -2.23
CA VAL A 42 9.39 -3.82 -1.05
C VAL A 42 8.69 -3.15 0.12
N SER A 43 8.74 -3.76 1.29
CA SER A 43 8.17 -3.21 2.52
C SER A 43 9.03 -3.49 3.73
N ALA A 44 8.96 -2.57 4.69
CA ALA A 44 9.63 -2.65 5.97
C ALA A 44 8.69 -2.21 7.10
N ILE A 45 8.73 -2.92 8.22
CA ILE A 45 7.94 -2.63 9.41
C ILE A 45 8.86 -2.63 10.63
N VAL A 46 8.66 -1.64 11.47
CA VAL A 46 9.45 -1.41 12.68
C VAL A 46 8.48 -1.13 13.84
N PRO A 47 8.31 -2.08 14.78
CA PRO A 47 7.68 -1.82 16.06
C PRO A 47 8.57 -0.91 16.91
N ALA A 48 8.00 0.17 17.45
CA ALA A 48 8.67 1.14 18.31
C ALA A 48 8.17 1.04 19.77
N GLY A 49 7.80 -0.16 20.21
CA GLY A 49 7.27 -0.42 21.55
C GLY A 49 5.98 0.36 21.81
N SER A 50 5.93 1.11 22.91
CA SER A 50 4.74 1.87 23.32
C SER A 50 4.37 3.02 22.38
N ALA A 51 5.30 3.46 21.52
CA ALA A 51 5.02 4.47 20.50
C ALA A 51 4.14 3.94 19.35
N GLY A 52 4.02 2.63 19.18
CA GLY A 52 3.28 1.98 18.10
C GLY A 52 4.21 1.32 17.08
N THR A 53 3.66 1.01 15.91
CA THR A 53 4.36 0.35 14.80
C THR A 53 4.34 1.23 13.58
N ILE A 54 5.49 1.40 12.94
CA ILE A 54 5.62 2.14 11.68
C ILE A 54 5.85 1.13 10.56
N GLY A 55 5.17 1.31 9.44
CA GLY A 55 5.37 0.55 8.21
C GLY A 55 5.68 1.49 7.06
N THR A 56 6.42 0.99 6.08
CA THR A 56 6.54 1.66 4.78
C THR A 56 6.61 0.63 3.67
N SER A 57 6.09 0.99 2.50
CA SER A 57 6.19 0.17 1.30
C SER A 57 6.34 1.03 0.05
N ILE A 58 7.05 0.48 -0.93
CA ILE A 58 7.02 0.96 -2.30
C ILE A 58 6.61 -0.20 -3.21
N GLY A 59 5.54 0.00 -3.97
CA GLY A 59 5.04 -0.91 -4.99
C GLY A 59 5.15 -0.27 -6.37
N ILE A 60 5.55 -1.06 -7.36
CA ILE A 60 5.63 -0.65 -8.75
C ILE A 60 4.86 -1.68 -9.58
N LEU A 61 3.84 -1.22 -10.30
CA LEU A 61 3.16 -1.99 -11.32
C LEU A 61 3.56 -1.43 -12.69
N GLY A 62 3.90 -2.31 -13.62
CA GLY A 62 4.22 -1.91 -14.98
C GLY A 62 3.87 -2.99 -15.98
N GLU A 63 3.55 -2.58 -17.19
CA GLU A 63 3.38 -3.49 -18.31
C GLU A 63 4.73 -3.77 -19.01
N LYS A 64 4.80 -4.86 -19.78
CA LYS A 64 6.04 -5.40 -20.37
C LYS A 64 6.80 -4.42 -21.26
N ASN A 65 6.10 -3.59 -22.02
CA ASN A 65 6.69 -2.65 -22.96
C ASN A 65 7.07 -1.30 -22.33
N GLY A 66 6.76 -1.09 -21.04
CA GLY A 66 7.11 0.13 -20.31
C GLY A 66 6.27 1.37 -20.63
N ILE A 67 5.24 1.25 -21.47
CA ILE A 67 4.34 2.34 -21.88
C ILE A 67 3.56 2.86 -20.67
N TYR A 68 3.22 1.99 -19.72
CA TYR A 68 2.44 2.32 -18.54
C TYR A 68 3.12 1.85 -17.25
N LYS A 69 3.17 2.74 -16.26
CA LYS A 69 3.71 2.44 -14.94
C LYS A 69 2.92 3.15 -13.84
N GLU A 70 2.60 2.39 -12.79
CA GLU A 70 2.10 2.91 -11.52
C GLU A 70 3.16 2.72 -10.44
N GLN A 71 3.22 3.68 -9.53
CA GLN A 71 3.99 3.62 -8.30
C GLN A 71 3.08 3.96 -7.12
N LEU A 72 3.14 3.13 -6.08
CA LEU A 72 2.46 3.35 -4.81
C LEU A 72 3.50 3.38 -3.70
N ILE A 73 3.63 4.54 -3.05
CA ILE A 73 4.39 4.67 -1.81
C ILE A 73 3.40 4.72 -0.66
N THR A 74 3.62 3.95 0.39
CA THR A 74 2.79 3.97 1.60
C THR A 74 3.66 4.16 2.82
N VAL A 75 3.19 5.02 3.73
CA VAL A 75 3.68 5.13 5.10
C VAL A 75 2.52 4.79 6.02
N SER A 76 2.74 3.84 6.92
CA SER A 76 1.73 3.29 7.80
C SER A 76 2.11 3.55 9.24
N TYR A 77 1.10 3.84 10.06
CA TYR A 77 1.26 3.90 11.50
C TYR A 77 0.14 3.11 12.17
N SER A 78 0.46 2.41 13.25
CA SER A 78 -0.52 1.76 14.08
C SER A 78 -0.17 1.84 15.55
N LYS A 79 -1.20 1.86 16.39
CA LYS A 79 -1.06 1.82 17.84
C LYS A 79 -2.04 0.81 18.42
N SER A 80 -1.51 -0.16 19.15
CA SER A 80 -2.33 -1.01 20.02
C SER A 80 -2.75 -0.20 21.24
N LEU A 81 -4.06 -0.08 21.47
CA LEU A 81 -4.60 0.56 22.69
C LEU A 81 -4.77 -0.44 23.83
N SER A 82 -4.87 -1.73 23.49
CA SER A 82 -4.86 -2.85 24.43
C SER A 82 -4.25 -4.07 23.73
N GLN A 83 -4.13 -5.20 24.44
CA GLN A 83 -3.72 -6.46 23.81
C GLN A 83 -4.72 -6.97 22.76
N LYS A 84 -5.94 -6.42 22.73
CA LYS A 84 -7.04 -6.90 21.88
C LYS A 84 -7.53 -5.86 20.87
N PHE A 85 -7.02 -4.64 20.88
CA PHE A 85 -7.55 -3.56 20.05
C PHE A 85 -6.44 -2.65 19.55
N ALA A 86 -6.47 -2.37 18.25
CA ALA A 86 -5.53 -1.48 17.59
C ALA A 86 -6.24 -0.55 16.60
N LEU A 87 -5.66 0.63 16.45
CA LEU A 87 -5.98 1.60 15.40
C LEU A 87 -4.81 1.70 14.45
N GLY A 88 -5.08 2.05 13.19
CA GLY A 88 -4.01 2.35 12.25
C GLY A 88 -4.46 3.30 11.16
N SER A 89 -3.46 3.90 10.51
CA SER A 89 -3.65 4.76 9.36
C SER A 89 -2.57 4.51 8.33
N ASN A 90 -2.91 4.78 7.07
CA ASN A 90 -1.96 4.83 5.96
C ASN A 90 -2.00 6.21 5.34
N LEU A 91 -0.83 6.74 5.01
CA LEU A 91 -0.68 7.81 4.02
C LEU A 91 -0.13 7.17 2.74
N ARG A 92 -0.85 7.34 1.64
CA ARG A 92 -0.52 6.75 0.34
C ARG A 92 -0.22 7.85 -0.66
N SER A 93 0.84 7.68 -1.43
CA SER A 93 1.13 8.47 -2.61
C SER A 93 1.09 7.56 -3.83
N PHE A 94 0.20 7.89 -4.75
CA PHE A 94 0.00 7.20 -6.02
C PHE A 94 0.62 8.04 -7.13
N THR A 95 1.32 7.42 -8.06
CA THR A 95 1.82 8.08 -9.26
C THR A 95 1.63 7.17 -10.44
N THR A 96 1.03 7.72 -11.50
CA THR A 96 0.88 7.07 -12.79
C THR A 96 1.74 7.80 -13.80
N ASN A 97 2.47 7.07 -14.64
CA ASN A 97 3.32 7.62 -15.69
C ASN A 97 3.16 6.84 -17.00
N PHE A 98 3.26 7.56 -18.12
CA PHE A 98 3.31 7.00 -19.46
C PHE A 98 4.66 7.27 -20.13
N ASP A 99 5.08 6.37 -21.03
CA ASP A 99 6.29 6.56 -21.83
C ASP A 99 6.08 7.64 -22.91
N GLN A 100 6.83 8.74 -22.81
CA GLN A 100 6.71 9.90 -23.67
C GLN A 100 7.34 9.70 -25.05
N GLU A 101 8.23 8.72 -25.19
CA GLU A 101 8.91 8.43 -26.45
C GLU A 101 8.14 7.43 -27.30
N HIS A 102 7.11 6.79 -26.72
CA HIS A 102 6.31 5.81 -27.42
C HIS A 102 5.31 6.47 -28.40
N GLU A 103 5.29 5.99 -29.65
CA GLU A 103 4.46 6.53 -30.75
C GLU A 103 2.98 6.67 -30.36
N SER A 104 2.42 5.66 -29.67
CA SER A 104 1.02 5.66 -29.21
C SER A 104 0.68 6.72 -28.16
N ILE A 105 1.68 7.32 -27.53
CA ILE A 105 1.52 8.42 -26.56
C ILE A 105 1.78 9.75 -27.25
N GLN A 106 2.86 9.85 -28.04
CA GLN A 106 3.23 11.09 -28.75
C GLN A 106 2.16 11.57 -29.73
N GLU A 107 1.54 10.66 -30.48
CA GLU A 107 0.56 11.01 -31.50
C GLU A 107 -0.85 11.19 -30.93
N ASN A 108 -1.04 10.87 -29.65
CA ASN A 108 -2.36 10.82 -29.05
C ASN A 108 -2.72 12.17 -28.39
N PRO A 109 -3.78 12.86 -28.86
CA PRO A 109 -4.15 14.17 -28.34
C PRO A 109 -4.54 14.15 -26.85
N TYR A 110 -5.01 13.01 -26.33
CA TYR A 110 -5.39 12.87 -24.92
C TYR A 110 -4.21 12.85 -23.96
N PHE A 111 -2.99 12.60 -24.45
CA PHE A 111 -1.77 12.59 -23.65
C PHE A 111 -0.93 13.86 -23.80
N GLN A 112 -1.41 14.87 -24.53
CA GLN A 112 -0.66 16.12 -24.73
C GLN A 112 -0.65 17.01 -23.49
N GLU A 113 -1.71 16.94 -22.67
CA GLU A 113 -1.86 17.82 -21.50
C GLU A 113 -1.26 17.24 -20.22
N LYS A 114 -1.41 15.92 -19.99
CA LYS A 114 -0.89 15.23 -18.80
C LYS A 114 -0.46 13.80 -19.14
N GLN A 115 0.82 13.51 -18.91
CA GLN A 115 1.44 12.18 -19.12
C GLN A 115 1.88 11.54 -17.80
N SER A 116 1.74 12.30 -16.71
CA SER A 116 1.93 11.86 -15.34
C SER A 116 0.83 12.46 -14.48
N ALA A 117 0.37 11.69 -13.50
CA ALA A 117 -0.57 12.14 -12.49
C ALA A 117 -0.14 11.58 -11.14
N SER A 118 -0.25 12.38 -10.09
CA SER A 118 0.04 11.97 -8.73
C SER A 118 -1.05 12.38 -7.78
N ALA A 119 -1.39 11.51 -6.85
CA ALA A 119 -2.39 11.77 -5.83
C ALA A 119 -1.89 11.32 -4.46
N ILE A 120 -2.37 11.98 -3.42
CA ILE A 120 -2.16 11.56 -2.03
C ILE A 120 -3.50 11.19 -1.45
N SER A 121 -3.56 10.06 -0.76
CA SER A 121 -4.75 9.69 -0.01
C SER A 121 -4.42 9.08 1.35
N MET A 122 -5.45 8.90 2.16
CA MET A 122 -5.33 8.37 3.51
C MET A 122 -6.33 7.24 3.73
N ASP A 123 -5.90 6.22 4.47
CA ASP A 123 -6.79 5.19 5.01
C ASP A 123 -6.80 5.27 6.53
N ILE A 124 -7.90 4.85 7.13
CA ILE A 124 -8.03 4.61 8.56
C ILE A 124 -8.56 3.20 8.77
N GLY A 125 -8.01 2.51 9.75
CA GLY A 125 -8.42 1.16 10.10
C GLY A 125 -8.49 0.92 11.59
N VAL A 126 -9.32 -0.04 11.96
CA VAL A 126 -9.43 -0.57 13.33
C VAL A 126 -9.37 -2.08 13.28
N MET A 127 -8.86 -2.70 14.33
CA MET A 127 -8.82 -4.15 14.47
C MET A 127 -9.03 -4.58 15.92
N ALA A 128 -9.79 -5.66 16.10
CA ALA A 128 -10.06 -6.29 17.38
C ALA A 128 -9.77 -7.79 17.35
N LYS A 129 -9.04 -8.31 18.35
CA LYS A 129 -8.82 -9.73 18.61
C LYS A 129 -9.76 -10.19 19.74
N SER A 130 -11.00 -10.54 19.39
CA SER A 130 -12.06 -10.79 20.37
C SER A 130 -11.78 -12.03 21.23
N ILE A 131 -11.47 -13.15 20.59
CA ILE A 131 -11.12 -14.44 21.21
C ILE A 131 -9.92 -15.05 20.47
N THR A 132 -9.25 -16.02 21.09
CA THR A 132 -8.16 -16.76 20.46
C THR A 132 -8.60 -17.33 19.11
N GLY A 133 -7.90 -16.96 18.05
CA GLY A 133 -8.21 -17.40 16.68
C GLY A 133 -9.27 -16.58 15.94
N LEU A 134 -9.87 -15.55 16.55
CA LEU A 134 -10.80 -14.65 15.88
C LEU A 134 -10.33 -13.19 15.92
N SER A 135 -10.11 -12.66 14.71
CA SER A 135 -9.78 -11.26 14.48
C SER A 135 -10.84 -10.62 13.59
N VAL A 136 -11.30 -9.43 13.97
CA VAL A 136 -12.25 -8.62 13.18
C VAL A 136 -11.58 -7.27 12.91
N GLY A 137 -11.69 -6.80 11.67
CA GLY A 137 -11.13 -5.52 11.28
C GLY A 137 -12.04 -4.79 10.32
N LEU A 138 -11.97 -3.46 10.36
CA LEU A 138 -12.62 -2.55 9.44
C LEU A 138 -11.58 -1.58 8.91
N SER A 139 -11.58 -1.31 7.61
CA SER A 139 -10.80 -0.26 6.97
C SER A 139 -11.70 0.63 6.14
N VAL A 140 -11.40 1.93 6.14
CA VAL A 140 -11.95 2.90 5.20
C VAL A 140 -10.77 3.46 4.42
N GLU A 141 -10.83 3.32 3.10
CA GLU A 141 -9.72 3.57 2.20
C GLU A 141 -9.99 4.78 1.32
N ASN A 142 -8.92 5.42 0.87
CA ASN A 142 -8.95 6.56 -0.06
C ASN A 142 -9.85 7.72 0.40
N LEU A 143 -9.70 8.13 1.66
CA LEU A 143 -10.52 9.17 2.28
C LEU A 143 -10.32 10.56 1.69
N LEU A 144 -9.23 10.78 0.94
CA LEU A 144 -8.97 12.02 0.24
C LEU A 144 -9.10 11.79 -1.28
N PRO A 145 -9.81 12.67 -2.00
CA PRO A 145 -9.90 12.59 -3.44
C PRO A 145 -8.53 12.82 -4.09
N ALA A 146 -8.33 12.18 -5.24
CA ALA A 146 -7.24 12.48 -6.15
C ALA A 146 -7.67 13.62 -7.08
N ASP A 147 -6.96 14.75 -7.01
CA ASP A 147 -7.19 15.92 -7.87
C ASP A 147 -6.34 15.88 -9.16
#